data_AF-A0A0A0B4E5-F1
#
_entry.id   AF-A0A0A0B4E5-F1
#
_cell.length_a   1.000
_cell.length_b   1.000
_cell.length_c   1.000
_cell.angle_alpha   90.00
_cell.angle_beta   90.00
_cell.angle_gamma   90.00
#
_symmetry.space_group_name_H-M   'P 1'
#
loop_
_entity.id
_entity.type
_entity.pdbx_description
1 polymer ?
#
loop_
_entity_poly.entity_id
_entity_poly.type
_entity_poly.pdbx_seq_one_letter_code
_entity_poly.pdbx_strand_id
1 'polypeptide(L)'
;DCQDVANKGARKSGLYFIKPQKAKQSFLVYCEIDSYGNGWTVLQRRLDGSEDFRKSWIQYKEGFGHLSPDDTTEFWLGNEKIHLITTQSTLPYTLRIELEDWSGK
;
A
#
# COMPACT_ATOMS: atom_id res chain seq x y z
N ASP A 1 1.76 8.85 -5.79
CA ASP A 1 1.63 7.46 -5.30
C ASP A 1 2.94 6.74 -5.61
N CYS A 2 3.01 5.40 -5.48
CA CYS A 2 4.23 4.66 -5.77
C CYS A 2 4.64 4.71 -7.24
N GLN A 3 3.72 4.88 -8.19
CA GLN A 3 4.07 5.05 -9.60
C GLN A 3 4.78 6.40 -9.83
N ASP A 4 4.28 7.49 -9.24
CA ASP A 4 4.98 8.79 -9.29
C ASP A 4 6.37 8.72 -8.63
N VAL A 5 6.50 7.97 -7.53
CA VAL A 5 7.80 7.71 -6.88
C VAL A 5 8.75 6.96 -7.83
N ALA A 6 8.29 5.93 -8.53
CA ALA A 6 9.09 5.19 -9.51
C ALA A 6 9.47 6.05 -10.73
N ASN A 7 8.54 6.89 -11.22
CA ASN A 7 8.79 7.84 -12.31
C ASN A 7 9.86 8.88 -11.96
N LYS A 8 9.99 9.23 -10.68
CA LYS A 8 11.04 10.12 -10.15
C LYS A 8 12.40 9.43 -9.95
N GLY A 9 12.52 8.16 -10.31
CA GLY A 9 13.79 7.42 -10.33
C GLY A 9 13.97 6.43 -9.18
N ALA A 10 12.99 6.24 -8.30
CA ALA A 10 13.06 5.18 -7.31
C ALA A 10 13.08 3.80 -7.99
N ARG A 11 13.94 2.90 -7.52
CA ARG A 11 14.13 1.54 -8.06
C ARG A 11 14.14 0.45 -7.00
N LYS A 12 14.00 0.81 -5.73
CA LYS A 12 14.02 -0.13 -4.61
C LYS A 12 12.64 -0.16 -3.98
N SER A 13 12.10 -1.36 -3.75
CA SER A 13 10.91 -1.52 -2.93
C SER A 13 11.18 -1.10 -1.48
N GLY A 14 10.15 -0.61 -0.80
CA GLY A 14 10.26 -0.18 0.59
C GLY A 14 9.28 0.91 0.98
N LEU A 15 9.59 1.62 2.06
CA LEU A 15 8.71 2.62 2.64
C LEU A 15 8.92 4.00 2.02
N TYR A 16 7.82 4.62 1.57
CA TYR A 16 7.82 5.94 0.98
C TYR A 16 6.69 6.79 1.53
N PHE A 17 6.92 8.09 1.66
CA PHE A 17 5.86 9.04 1.90
C PHE A 17 5.21 9.45 0.57
N ILE A 18 3.89 9.35 0.50
CA ILE A 18 3.11 9.85 -0.63
C ILE A 18 2.12 10.91 -0.17
N LYS A 19 1.77 11.82 -1.08
CA LYS A 19 0.71 12.82 -0.88
C LYS A 19 -0.20 12.87 -2.11
N PRO A 20 -1.33 12.13 -2.10
CA PRO A 20 -2.33 12.26 -3.15
C PRO A 20 -2.84 13.70 -3.27
N GLN A 21 -3.29 14.11 -4.47
CA GLN A 21 -3.59 15.52 -4.77
C GLN A 21 -4.57 16.19 -3.79
N LYS A 22 -5.63 15.47 -3.40
CA LYS A 22 -6.67 15.97 -2.47
C LYS A 22 -6.33 15.71 -0.99
N ALA A 23 -5.23 15.03 -0.69
CA ALA A 23 -4.83 14.72 0.67
C ALA A 23 -4.25 15.96 1.37
N LYS A 24 -4.75 16.27 2.57
CA LYS A 24 -4.24 17.39 3.38
C LYS A 24 -2.82 17.12 3.88
N GLN A 25 -2.54 15.88 4.25
CA GLN A 25 -1.26 15.42 4.81
C GLN A 25 -0.70 14.25 4.00
N SER A 26 0.63 14.15 3.96
CA SER A 26 1.32 12.97 3.44
C SER A 26 1.25 11.82 4.45
N PHE A 27 1.30 10.59 3.96
CA PHE A 27 1.33 9.40 4.80
C PHE A 27 2.28 8.35 4.23
N LEU A 28 2.72 7.44 5.10
CA LEU A 28 3.65 6.37 4.76
C LEU A 28 2.91 5.22 4.07
N VAL A 29 3.53 4.66 3.03
CA VAL A 29 3.08 3.46 2.31
C VAL A 29 4.26 2.54 2.02
N TYR A 30 3.98 1.26 1.82
CA TYR A 30 4.93 0.36 1.18
C TYR A 30 4.73 0.41 -0.34
N CYS A 31 5.83 0.69 -1.06
CA CYS A 31 5.90 0.63 -2.50
C CYS A 31 6.66 -0.61 -2.95
N GLU A 32 6.05 -1.41 -3.80
CA GLU A 32 6.74 -2.44 -4.57
C GLU A 32 7.10 -1.85 -5.93
N ILE A 33 8.39 -1.80 -6.24
CA ILE A 33 8.91 -1.24 -7.50
C ILE A 33 9.64 -2.35 -8.25
N ASP A 34 9.18 -2.65 -9.46
CA ASP A 34 9.82 -3.65 -10.31
C ASP A 34 10.98 -3.06 -11.15
N SER A 35 11.69 -3.93 -11.85
CA SER A 35 12.80 -3.55 -12.74
C SER A 35 12.37 -2.73 -13.96
N TYR A 36 11.08 -2.75 -14.30
CA TYR A 36 10.50 -1.99 -15.40
C TYR A 36 10.04 -0.58 -14.97
N GLY A 37 10.13 -0.27 -13.67
CA GLY A 37 9.71 1.01 -13.11
C GLY A 37 8.21 1.11 -12.84
N ASN A 38 7.50 -0.01 -12.76
CA ASN A 38 6.12 -0.03 -12.27
C ASN A 38 6.13 0.07 -10.74
N GLY A 39 5.38 1.03 -10.21
CA GLY A 39 5.31 1.29 -8.77
C GLY A 39 3.94 0.95 -8.20
N TRP A 40 3.85 -0.18 -7.53
CA TRP A 40 2.64 -0.65 -6.86
C TRP A 40 2.55 -0.11 -5.44
N THR A 41 1.40 0.48 -5.09
CA THR A 41 1.12 0.87 -3.70
C THR A 41 0.37 -0.27 -3.02
N VAL A 42 1.00 -0.92 -2.05
CA VAL A 42 0.37 -2.05 -1.35
C VAL A 42 -0.65 -1.51 -0.35
N LEU A 43 -1.90 -1.96 -0.48
CA LEU A 43 -3.03 -1.48 0.34
C LEU A 43 -3.28 -2.40 1.56
N GLN A 44 -2.92 -3.67 1.44
CA GLN A 44 -3.10 -4.71 2.45
C GLN A 44 -2.02 -5.78 2.25
N ARG A 45 -1.47 -6.30 3.36
CA ARG A 45 -0.58 -7.48 3.35
C ARG A 45 -0.99 -8.50 4.42
N ARG A 46 -0.97 -9.78 4.06
CA ARG A 46 -1.10 -10.96 4.95
C ARG A 46 0.05 -11.92 4.69
N LEU A 47 0.59 -12.54 5.73
CA LEU A 47 1.67 -13.53 5.61
C LEU A 47 1.73 -14.54 6.77
N ASP A 48 1.57 -14.11 8.02
CA ASP A 48 1.83 -14.95 9.20
C ASP A 48 0.68 -14.96 10.22
N GLY A 49 -0.36 -14.16 10.03
CA GLY A 49 -1.46 -14.01 10.98
C GLY A 49 -1.08 -13.29 12.27
N SER A 50 0.02 -12.53 12.29
CA SER A 50 0.47 -11.75 13.45
C SER A 50 -0.44 -10.56 13.77
N GLU A 51 -1.13 -10.01 12.78
CA GLU A 51 -2.06 -8.90 12.98
C GLU A 51 -3.51 -9.37 13.05
N ASP A 52 -4.24 -8.82 14.02
CA ASP A 52 -5.66 -9.10 14.16
C ASP A 52 -6.49 -8.20 13.23
N PHE A 53 -7.17 -8.79 12.26
CA PHE A 53 -8.05 -8.08 11.33
C PHE A 53 -9.48 -7.89 11.87
N ARG A 54 -9.81 -8.35 13.08
CA ARG A 54 -11.10 -8.09 13.72
C ARG A 54 -11.13 -6.69 14.35
N LYS A 55 -11.12 -5.67 13.50
CA LYS A 55 -11.04 -4.26 13.89
C LYS A 55 -12.37 -3.52 13.76
N SER A 56 -12.49 -2.41 14.50
CA SER A 56 -13.61 -1.48 14.40
C SER A 56 -13.58 -0.67 13.09
N TRP A 57 -14.70 -0.01 12.77
CA TRP A 57 -14.78 0.87 11.59
C TRP A 57 -13.68 1.94 11.55
N ILE A 58 -13.43 2.60 12.69
CA ILE A 58 -12.42 3.68 12.75
C ILE A 58 -11.04 3.14 12.44
N GLN A 59 -10.70 1.95 12.96
CA GLN A 59 -9.42 1.30 12.68
C GLN A 59 -9.30 0.91 11.20
N TYR A 60 -10.36 0.39 10.58
CA TYR A 60 -10.35 0.15 9.13
C TYR A 60 -10.26 1.44 8.30
N LYS A 61 -10.85 2.53 8.79
CA LYS A 61 -10.79 3.84 8.13
C LYS A 61 -9.37 4.40 8.14
N GLU A 62 -8.73 4.43 9.31
CA GLU A 62 -7.42 5.07 9.51
C GLU A 62 -6.23 4.14 9.16
N GLY A 63 -6.44 2.83 9.21
CA GLY A 63 -5.42 1.80 9.01
C GLY A 63 -4.92 1.19 10.32
N PHE A 64 -4.33 -0.01 10.21
CA PHE A 64 -3.74 -0.75 11.32
C PHE A 64 -2.65 -1.70 10.82
N GLY A 65 -1.91 -2.30 11.75
CA GLY A 65 -0.72 -3.11 11.46
C GLY A 65 0.52 -2.26 11.18
N HIS A 66 1.57 -2.92 10.71
CA HIS A 66 2.89 -2.31 10.59
C HIS A 66 3.39 -2.37 9.15
N LEU A 67 4.02 -1.28 8.70
CA LEU A 67 4.74 -1.26 7.44
C LEU A 67 6.21 -1.59 7.70
N SER A 68 6.80 -2.45 6.88
CA SER A 68 8.20 -2.85 6.95
C SER A 68 8.90 -2.57 5.61
N PRO A 69 10.17 -2.12 5.59
CA PRO A 69 10.91 -1.88 4.34
C PRO A 69 11.17 -3.15 3.52
N ASP A 70 11.07 -4.32 4.14
CA ASP A 70 11.34 -5.66 3.62
C ASP A 70 10.07 -6.50 3.41
N ASP A 71 8.88 -5.92 3.60
CA ASP A 71 7.57 -6.55 3.34
C ASP A 71 7.31 -7.84 4.16
N THR A 72 7.76 -7.83 5.41
CA THR A 72 7.67 -8.95 6.36
C THR A 72 6.58 -8.76 7.41
N THR A 73 5.67 -7.79 7.22
CA THR A 73 4.65 -7.41 8.21
C THR A 73 3.24 -7.34 7.61
N GLU A 74 2.24 -7.68 8.42
CA GLU A 74 0.83 -7.57 8.03
C GLU A 74 0.29 -6.16 8.31
N PHE A 75 -0.60 -5.68 7.44
CA PHE A 75 -1.25 -4.38 7.64
C PHE A 75 -2.50 -4.19 6.79
N TRP A 76 -3.30 -3.20 7.19
CA TRP A 76 -4.33 -2.54 6.38
C TRP A 76 -4.03 -1.05 6.29
N LEU A 77 -3.83 -0.53 5.07
CA LEU A 77 -3.38 0.85 4.88
C LEU A 77 -4.38 1.89 5.46
N GLY A 78 -5.67 1.62 5.33
CA GLY A 78 -6.77 2.49 5.77
C GLY A 78 -7.68 2.94 4.63
N ASN A 79 -9.00 2.82 4.81
CA ASN A 79 -9.99 3.13 3.77
C ASN A 79 -9.90 4.58 3.29
N GLU A 80 -9.64 5.52 4.20
CA GLU A 80 -9.51 6.94 3.84
C GLU A 80 -8.30 7.15 2.92
N LYS A 81 -7.17 6.52 3.24
CA LYS A 81 -5.94 6.60 2.43
C LYS A 81 -6.13 5.94 1.06
N ILE A 82 -6.79 4.77 1.03
CA ILE A 82 -7.13 4.07 -0.21
C ILE A 82 -8.04 4.93 -1.10
N HIS A 83 -9.06 5.57 -0.51
CA HIS A 83 -9.95 6.49 -1.23
C HIS A 83 -9.18 7.70 -1.80
N LEU A 84 -8.32 8.32 -0.99
CA LEU A 84 -7.51 9.45 -1.43
C LEU A 84 -6.57 9.09 -2.59
N ILE A 85 -5.99 7.89 -2.60
CA ILE A 85 -5.13 7.41 -3.70
C ILE A 85 -5.95 7.19 -4.97
N THR A 86 -7.06 6.45 -4.86
CA THR A 86 -7.83 5.98 -6.03
C THR A 86 -8.68 7.08 -6.69
N THR A 87 -8.97 8.17 -5.97
CA THR A 87 -9.83 9.27 -6.46
C THR A 87 -9.08 10.60 -6.66
N GLN A 88 -7.74 10.57 -6.62
CA GLN A 88 -6.93 11.78 -6.72
C GLN A 88 -7.02 12.48 -8.07
N SER A 89 -7.30 11.75 -9.16
CA SER A 89 -7.43 12.29 -10.51
C SER A 89 -8.45 11.50 -11.32
N THR A 90 -8.67 11.87 -12.58
CA THR A 90 -9.50 11.12 -13.53
C THR A 90 -8.79 9.89 -14.11
N LEU A 91 -7.49 9.70 -13.81
CA LEU A 91 -6.76 8.52 -14.24
C LEU A 91 -7.27 7.27 -13.49
N PRO A 92 -7.65 6.20 -14.20
CA PRO A 92 -8.10 4.97 -13.57
C PRO A 92 -6.94 4.21 -12.93
N TYR A 93 -7.20 3.57 -11.78
CA TYR A 93 -6.29 2.63 -11.14
C TYR A 93 -6.72 1.19 -11.43
N THR A 94 -5.74 0.29 -11.48
CA THR A 94 -5.96 -1.17 -11.53
C THR A 94 -5.63 -1.78 -10.18
N LEU A 95 -6.49 -2.68 -9.70
CA LEU A 95 -6.25 -3.46 -8.50
C LEU A 95 -5.67 -4.83 -8.88
N ARG A 96 -4.58 -5.21 -8.23
CA ARG A 96 -3.98 -6.54 -8.29
C ARG A 96 -4.14 -7.22 -6.94
N ILE A 97 -4.66 -8.44 -6.93
CA ILE A 97 -4.78 -9.29 -5.74
C ILE A 97 -3.90 -10.51 -5.97
N GLU A 98 -2.96 -10.73 -5.07
CA GLU A 98 -2.05 -11.87 -5.07
C GLU A 98 -2.35 -12.73 -3.84
N LEU A 99 -2.33 -14.05 -4.04
CA LEU A 99 -2.61 -15.06 -3.03
C LEU A 99 -1.51 -16.10 -3.13
N GLU A 100 -1.15 -16.67 -1.99
CA GLU A 100 -0.24 -17.81 -1.89
C GLU A 100 -0.90 -18.87 -0.99
N ASP A 101 -0.86 -20.13 -1.42
CA ASP A 101 -1.30 -21.26 -0.61
C ASP A 101 -0.20 -21.78 0.34
N TRP A 102 -0.56 -22.69 1.24
CA TRP A 102 0.38 -23.27 2.22
C TRP A 102 1.50 -24.11 1.61
N SER A 103 1.42 -24.41 0.30
CA SER A 103 2.45 -25.10 -0.47
C SER A 103 3.35 -24.15 -1.26
N GLY A 104 3.16 -22.83 -1.11
CA GLY A 104 3.95 -21.79 -1.78
C GLY A 104 3.52 -21.55 -3.23
N LYS A 105 2.24 -21.73 -3.56
CA LYS A 105 1.70 -21.53 -4.92
C LYS A 105 0.71 -20.38 -5.02
#